data_AF-A0A9W6LAC9-F1
#
_entry.id   AF-A0A9W6LAC9-F1
#
_cell.length_a   1.000
_cell.length_b   1.000
_cell.length_c   1.000
_cell.angle_alpha   90.00
_cell.angle_beta   90.00
_cell.angle_gamma   90.00
#
_symmetry.space_group_name_H-M   'P 1'
#
loop_
_entity.id
_entity.type
_entity.pdbx_description
1 polymer ?
#
loop_
_entity_poly.entity_id
_entity_poly.type
_entity_poly.pdbx_seq_one_letter_code
_entity_poly.pdbx_strand_id
1 'polypeptide(L)'
;MTSSNSTRNRMDTMGYPGDWDVETLRRNWLEFLTSFMKETETSLPLKRVQYQLEQSITYQEIENRWPRMSASERLDAWKRLLESSEQVVREILPTCVQCGECCRRSAPTLHREDLEILRQEKIPWNQLLTLRKGEPVRSPQEDKLIFLLDERIKFREKEGSQECVFFDNTTDQCMIYADRPLQCRAQACWDPSQSKELATQPYLSRRDILQSVEILLKMMEEHDERCSFAKLHAAFKKLEDSKGENIDEVLQLLAYEDHFRHFAAEQLNIPEDTLDLVFGRSFAEMVPIFGFRVTEEPDGTRCLVADRG
;
A
#
# COMPACT_ATOMS: atom_id res chain seq x y z
N MET A 1 11.92 18.68 -34.43
CA MET A 1 13.14 18.19 -35.12
C MET A 1 14.14 17.50 -34.18
N THR A 2 13.77 17.18 -32.94
CA THR A 2 14.66 16.63 -31.90
C THR A 2 14.44 15.14 -31.60
N SER A 3 13.24 14.58 -31.83
CA SER A 3 12.96 13.15 -31.55
C SER A 3 13.76 12.19 -32.41
N SER A 4 13.97 12.49 -33.70
CA SER A 4 14.58 11.57 -34.67
C SER A 4 16.10 11.37 -34.50
N ASN A 5 16.79 12.30 -33.83
CA ASN A 5 18.23 12.15 -33.50
C ASN A 5 18.46 11.37 -32.20
N SER A 6 17.52 11.41 -31.25
CA SER A 6 17.56 10.62 -30.01
C SER A 6 17.40 9.12 -30.29
N THR A 7 16.43 8.76 -31.15
CA THR A 7 16.17 7.36 -31.51
C THR A 7 17.33 6.70 -32.26
N ARG A 8 18.05 7.47 -33.08
CA ARG A 8 19.16 6.98 -33.92
C ARG A 8 20.42 6.66 -33.11
N ASN A 9 20.74 7.48 -32.10
CA ASN A 9 21.91 7.29 -31.24
C ASN A 9 21.70 6.13 -30.23
N ARG A 10 20.44 5.79 -29.89
CA ARG A 10 20.08 4.66 -29.00
C ARG A 10 20.18 3.29 -29.68
N MET A 11 19.97 3.21 -30.99
CA MET A 11 20.10 1.96 -31.74
C MET A 11 21.55 1.44 -31.76
N ASP A 12 22.54 2.34 -31.77
CA ASP A 12 23.96 1.95 -31.79
C ASP A 12 24.40 1.23 -30.50
N THR A 13 23.73 1.48 -29.37
CA THR A 13 24.02 0.83 -28.09
C THR A 13 23.29 -0.51 -27.88
N MET A 14 22.15 -0.74 -28.54
CA MET A 14 21.30 -1.93 -28.33
C MET A 14 21.56 -3.07 -29.34
N GLY A 15 22.38 -2.81 -30.36
CA GLY A 15 22.60 -3.73 -31.47
C GLY A 15 21.47 -3.69 -32.51
N TYR A 16 21.60 -4.51 -33.56
CA TYR A 16 20.64 -4.53 -34.66
C TYR A 16 19.42 -5.41 -34.34
N PRO A 17 18.17 -4.88 -34.39
CA PRO A 17 16.96 -5.64 -34.06
C PRO A 17 16.75 -6.93 -34.85
N GLY A 18 17.32 -7.02 -36.06
CA GLY A 18 17.23 -8.22 -36.88
C GLY A 18 17.89 -9.46 -36.26
N ASP A 19 18.89 -9.25 -35.40
CA ASP A 19 19.69 -10.32 -34.79
C ASP A 19 19.16 -10.75 -33.42
N TRP A 20 18.15 -10.08 -32.90
CA TRP A 20 17.61 -10.33 -31.55
C TRP A 20 16.71 -11.56 -31.51
N ASP A 21 16.83 -12.35 -30.45
CA ASP A 21 15.77 -13.26 -30.01
C ASP A 21 14.67 -12.48 -29.26
N VAL A 22 13.61 -13.20 -28.84
CA VAL A 22 12.46 -12.57 -28.17
C VAL A 22 12.82 -12.05 -26.77
N GLU A 23 13.78 -12.66 -26.09
CA GLU A 23 14.23 -12.22 -24.77
C GLU A 23 15.01 -10.91 -24.87
N THR A 24 15.89 -10.80 -25.88
CA THR A 24 16.62 -9.58 -26.19
C THR A 24 15.67 -8.45 -26.61
N LEU A 25 14.64 -8.76 -27.41
CA LEU A 25 13.57 -7.80 -27.72
C LEU A 25 12.94 -7.24 -26.43
N ARG A 26 12.48 -8.11 -25.52
CA ARG A 26 11.80 -7.71 -24.28
C ARG A 26 12.69 -6.82 -23.42
N ARG A 27 13.96 -7.21 -23.24
CA ARG A 27 14.94 -6.42 -22.47
C ARG A 27 15.16 -5.04 -23.08
N ASN A 28 15.47 -4.99 -24.37
CA ASN A 28 15.76 -3.73 -25.05
C ASN A 28 14.53 -2.81 -25.11
N TRP A 29 13.34 -3.39 -25.24
CA TRP A 29 12.08 -2.65 -25.15
C TRP A 29 11.86 -2.04 -23.76
N LEU A 30 12.10 -2.79 -22.70
CA LEU A 30 11.96 -2.29 -21.33
C LEU A 30 12.98 -1.19 -21.02
N GLU A 31 14.21 -1.33 -21.51
CA GLU A 31 15.24 -0.27 -21.43
C GLU A 31 14.80 1.00 -22.17
N PHE A 32 14.25 0.84 -23.39
CA PHE A 32 13.68 1.96 -24.13
C PHE A 32 12.56 2.65 -23.34
N LEU A 33 11.58 1.90 -22.83
CA LEU A 33 10.45 2.42 -22.07
C LEU A 33 10.93 3.21 -20.85
N THR A 34 11.83 2.61 -20.07
CA THR A 34 12.42 3.24 -18.87
C THR A 34 13.07 4.57 -19.22
N SER A 35 13.87 4.60 -20.28
CA SER A 35 14.58 5.80 -20.73
C SER A 35 13.63 6.87 -21.29
N PHE A 36 12.65 6.47 -22.10
CA PHE A 36 11.65 7.37 -22.68
C PHE A 36 10.74 8.00 -21.61
N MET A 37 10.30 7.22 -20.61
CA MET A 37 9.53 7.72 -19.48
C MET A 37 10.32 8.73 -18.65
N LYS A 38 11.62 8.49 -18.45
CA LYS A 38 12.51 9.43 -17.77
C LYS A 38 12.67 10.74 -18.54
N GLU A 39 12.83 10.69 -19.86
CA GLU A 39 12.97 11.88 -20.72
C GLU A 39 11.69 12.70 -20.83
N THR A 40 10.53 12.04 -20.75
CA THR A 40 9.23 12.71 -20.81
C THR A 40 8.73 13.21 -19.46
N GLU A 41 9.51 13.00 -18.39
CA GLU A 41 9.20 13.38 -17.00
C GLU A 41 7.80 12.90 -16.55
N THR A 42 7.36 11.74 -17.04
CA THR A 42 6.06 11.20 -16.67
C THR A 42 6.03 10.74 -15.22
N SER A 43 4.93 11.01 -14.53
CA SER A 43 4.66 10.50 -13.17
C SER A 43 4.08 9.08 -13.15
N LEU A 44 3.87 8.48 -14.33
CA LEU A 44 3.29 7.16 -14.45
C LEU A 44 4.25 6.07 -13.96
N PRO A 45 3.76 5.04 -13.25
CA PRO A 45 4.58 3.88 -12.92
C PRO A 45 4.99 3.09 -14.17
N LEU A 46 6.25 2.67 -14.26
CA LEU A 46 6.76 1.88 -15.39
C LEU A 46 5.96 0.59 -15.58
N LYS A 47 5.69 -0.14 -14.49
CA LYS A 47 4.93 -1.41 -14.53
C LYS A 47 3.51 -1.22 -15.08
N ARG A 48 2.89 -0.06 -14.85
CA ARG A 48 1.59 0.30 -15.43
C ARG A 48 1.68 0.37 -16.95
N VAL A 49 2.65 1.13 -17.46
CA VAL A 49 2.85 1.33 -18.91
C VAL A 49 3.20 0.00 -19.58
N GLN A 50 4.13 -0.75 -18.98
CA GLN A 50 4.49 -2.09 -19.42
C GLN A 50 3.26 -2.99 -19.51
N TYR A 51 2.48 -3.11 -18.44
CA TYR A 51 1.30 -3.97 -18.42
C TYR A 51 0.29 -3.57 -19.49
N GLN A 52 -0.02 -2.26 -19.63
CA GLN A 52 -0.94 -1.78 -20.66
C GLN A 52 -0.46 -2.15 -22.08
N LEU A 53 0.84 -2.02 -22.34
CA LEU A 53 1.41 -2.37 -23.64
C LEU A 53 1.45 -3.87 -23.86
N GLU A 54 1.78 -4.67 -22.85
CA GLU A 54 1.77 -6.14 -22.93
C GLU A 54 0.37 -6.68 -23.25
N GLN A 55 -0.70 -6.02 -22.80
CA GLN A 55 -2.08 -6.36 -23.16
C GLN A 55 -2.51 -5.84 -24.55
N SER A 56 -1.70 -5.04 -25.22
CA SER A 56 -2.04 -4.49 -26.53
C SER A 56 -1.91 -5.54 -27.65
N ILE A 57 -2.80 -5.44 -28.64
CA ILE A 57 -2.74 -6.29 -29.84
C ILE A 57 -1.38 -6.16 -30.53
N THR A 58 -0.83 -4.93 -30.61
CA THR A 58 0.47 -4.65 -31.23
C THR A 58 1.59 -5.45 -30.57
N TYR A 59 1.68 -5.41 -29.24
CA TYR A 59 2.73 -6.13 -28.51
C TYR A 59 2.57 -7.65 -28.68
N GLN A 60 1.37 -8.17 -28.43
CA GLN A 60 1.06 -9.60 -28.53
C GLN A 60 1.36 -10.15 -29.92
N GLU A 61 1.03 -9.40 -30.98
CA GLU A 61 1.33 -9.81 -32.35
C GLU A 61 2.85 -9.87 -32.60
N ILE A 62 3.58 -8.84 -32.18
CA ILE A 62 5.04 -8.74 -32.37
C ILE A 62 5.73 -9.87 -31.63
N GLU A 63 5.44 -10.04 -30.34
CA GLU A 63 6.08 -11.04 -29.49
C GLU A 63 5.87 -12.47 -30.01
N ASN A 64 4.63 -12.83 -30.36
CA ASN A 64 4.29 -14.16 -30.85
C ASN A 64 4.91 -14.47 -32.23
N ARG A 65 5.04 -13.46 -33.10
CA ARG A 65 5.59 -13.64 -34.45
C ARG A 65 7.11 -13.48 -34.51
N TRP A 66 7.73 -12.82 -33.53
CA TRP A 66 9.16 -12.45 -33.52
C TRP A 66 10.12 -13.59 -33.91
N PRO A 67 9.96 -14.84 -33.39
CA PRO A 67 10.86 -15.93 -33.73
C PRO A 67 10.82 -16.34 -35.21
N ARG A 68 9.73 -16.01 -35.93
CA ARG A 68 9.48 -16.38 -37.32
C ARG A 68 9.68 -15.22 -38.30
N MET A 69 9.93 -14.02 -37.80
CA MET A 69 10.18 -12.83 -38.62
C MET A 69 11.58 -12.84 -39.21
N SER A 70 11.70 -12.40 -40.46
CA SER A 70 12.97 -12.02 -41.07
C SER A 70 13.57 -10.79 -40.38
N ALA A 71 14.87 -10.55 -40.60
CA ALA A 71 15.56 -9.40 -40.01
C ALA A 71 14.90 -8.04 -40.37
N SER A 72 14.37 -7.89 -41.59
CA SER A 72 13.66 -6.67 -42.00
C SER A 72 12.32 -6.53 -41.29
N GLU A 73 11.56 -7.62 -41.16
CA GLU A 73 10.28 -7.60 -40.44
C GLU A 73 10.48 -7.28 -38.95
N ARG A 74 11.55 -7.79 -38.32
CA ARG A 74 11.90 -7.45 -36.93
C ARG A 74 12.20 -5.96 -36.75
N LEU A 75 12.94 -5.37 -37.70
CA LEU A 75 13.24 -3.94 -37.66
C LEU A 75 11.97 -3.08 -37.75
N ASP A 76 11.03 -3.44 -38.63
CA ASP A 76 9.78 -2.70 -38.77
C ASP A 76 8.82 -2.94 -37.60
N ALA A 77 8.75 -4.17 -37.09
CA ALA A 77 8.03 -4.49 -35.86
C ALA A 77 8.57 -3.72 -34.66
N TRP A 78 9.90 -3.60 -34.53
CA TRP A 78 10.54 -2.79 -33.48
C TRP A 78 10.11 -1.33 -33.54
N LYS A 79 10.18 -0.68 -34.72
CA LYS A 79 9.72 0.71 -34.88
C LYS A 79 8.25 0.88 -34.47
N ARG A 80 7.39 -0.05 -34.90
CA ARG A 80 5.95 -0.05 -34.55
C ARG A 80 5.73 -0.21 -33.05
N LEU A 81 6.53 -1.06 -32.37
CA LEU A 81 6.49 -1.22 -30.92
C LEU A 81 6.89 0.08 -30.21
N LEU A 82 7.95 0.75 -30.68
CA LEU A 82 8.38 2.04 -30.13
C LEU A 82 7.30 3.11 -30.28
N GLU A 83 6.74 3.26 -31.47
CA GLU A 83 5.66 4.22 -31.74
C GLU A 83 4.43 3.97 -30.84
N SER A 84 4.00 2.71 -30.73
CA SER A 84 2.90 2.33 -29.84
C SER A 84 3.22 2.62 -28.36
N SER A 85 4.48 2.45 -27.96
CA SER A 85 4.93 2.73 -26.60
C SER A 85 4.89 4.22 -26.29
N GLU A 86 5.38 5.06 -27.20
CA GLU A 86 5.30 6.51 -27.06
C GLU A 86 3.85 7.00 -26.97
N GLN A 87 2.95 6.42 -27.77
CA GLN A 87 1.53 6.76 -27.74
C GLN A 87 0.91 6.45 -26.37
N VAL A 88 1.13 5.25 -25.81
CA VAL A 88 0.56 4.87 -24.50
C VAL A 88 1.03 5.79 -23.37
N VAL A 89 2.28 6.23 -23.40
CA VAL A 89 2.81 7.16 -22.39
C VAL A 89 2.15 8.53 -22.50
N ARG A 90 1.80 8.99 -23.71
CA ARG A 90 1.14 10.28 -23.95
C ARG A 90 -0.38 10.24 -23.73
N GLU A 91 -1.02 9.13 -24.11
CA GLU A 91 -2.47 8.92 -24.09
C GLU A 91 -2.80 7.78 -23.11
N ILE A 92 -2.66 8.07 -21.82
CA ILE A 92 -2.93 7.08 -20.77
C ILE A 92 -4.42 6.75 -20.72
N LEU A 93 -4.74 5.46 -20.60
CA LEU A 93 -6.11 5.01 -20.33
C LEU A 93 -6.51 5.46 -18.91
N PRO A 94 -7.61 6.24 -18.71
CA PRO A 94 -7.97 6.79 -17.42
C PRO A 94 -8.71 5.77 -16.54
N THR A 95 -8.16 4.57 -16.40
CA THR A 95 -8.68 3.50 -15.54
C THR A 95 -7.56 2.71 -14.86
N CYS A 96 -7.89 2.00 -13.79
CA CYS A 96 -6.97 1.01 -13.22
C CYS A 96 -6.78 -0.14 -14.24
N VAL A 97 -5.53 -0.40 -14.62
CA VAL A 97 -5.17 -1.53 -15.51
C VAL A 97 -4.70 -2.74 -14.72
N GLN A 98 -4.95 -2.78 -13.40
CA GLN A 98 -4.56 -3.87 -12.50
C GLN A 98 -3.06 -4.22 -12.52
N CYS A 99 -2.18 -3.24 -12.78
CA CYS A 99 -0.73 -3.43 -12.70
C CYS A 99 -0.18 -3.69 -11.28
N GLY A 100 -1.01 -3.53 -10.24
CA GLY A 100 -0.66 -3.82 -8.84
C GLY A 100 0.31 -2.85 -8.17
N GLU A 101 0.76 -1.78 -8.82
CA GLU A 101 1.69 -0.80 -8.25
C GLU A 101 1.13 -0.11 -6.98
N CYS A 102 -0.10 0.42 -7.05
CA CYS A 102 -0.72 1.04 -5.87
C CYS A 102 -1.01 0.01 -4.77
N CYS A 103 -1.39 -1.22 -5.15
CA CYS A 103 -1.69 -2.31 -4.22
C CYS A 103 -0.47 -2.72 -3.39
N ARG A 104 0.75 -2.60 -3.94
CA ARG A 104 2.01 -2.89 -3.23
C ARG A 104 2.48 -1.77 -2.32
N ARG A 105 2.08 -0.53 -2.62
CA ARG A 105 2.53 0.66 -1.91
C ARG A 105 1.78 0.87 -0.61
N SER A 106 0.47 0.67 -0.60
CA SER A 106 -0.32 0.70 0.63
C SER A 106 -1.72 0.12 0.43
N ALA A 107 -2.25 -0.47 1.50
CA ALA A 107 -3.66 -0.80 1.57
C ALA A 107 -4.55 0.45 1.70
N PRO A 108 -5.78 0.43 1.16
CA PRO A 108 -6.66 1.58 1.22
C PRO A 108 -7.21 1.86 2.62
N THR A 109 -7.40 3.14 2.92
CA THR A 109 -8.18 3.69 4.01
C THR A 109 -9.62 3.88 3.54
N LEU A 110 -10.58 3.46 4.36
CA LEU A 110 -11.99 3.45 4.03
C LEU A 110 -12.64 4.79 4.33
N HIS A 111 -13.55 5.18 3.45
CA HIS A 111 -14.43 6.33 3.63
C HIS A 111 -15.81 5.89 4.08
N ARG A 112 -16.62 6.83 4.60
CA ARG A 112 -17.97 6.50 5.08
C ARG A 112 -18.83 5.78 4.04
N GLU A 113 -18.65 6.10 2.75
CA GLU A 113 -19.36 5.43 1.65
C GLU A 113 -19.01 3.95 1.52
N ASP A 114 -17.82 3.53 1.99
CA ASP A 114 -17.40 2.13 1.99
C ASP A 114 -18.07 1.32 3.12
N LEU A 115 -18.88 1.94 3.99
CA LEU A 115 -19.66 1.19 4.98
C LEU A 115 -20.59 0.15 4.33
N GLU A 116 -21.08 0.45 3.13
CA GLU A 116 -22.01 -0.43 2.42
C GLU A 116 -21.34 -1.73 1.96
N ILE A 117 -20.08 -1.69 1.51
CA ILE A 117 -19.37 -2.92 1.12
C ILE A 117 -19.09 -3.84 2.33
N LEU A 118 -18.95 -3.27 3.53
CA LEU A 118 -18.79 -4.03 4.77
C LEU A 118 -20.12 -4.69 5.19
N ARG A 119 -21.24 -3.96 5.07
CA ARG A 119 -22.59 -4.50 5.37
C ARG A 119 -23.00 -5.64 4.46
N GLN A 120 -22.49 -5.68 3.24
CA GLN A 120 -22.71 -6.76 2.29
C GLN A 120 -21.84 -8.00 2.56
N GLU A 121 -21.05 -8.00 3.65
CA GLU A 121 -20.17 -9.10 4.07
C GLU A 121 -19.14 -9.51 3.01
N LYS A 122 -18.83 -8.61 2.06
CA LYS A 122 -17.84 -8.86 1.00
C LYS A 122 -16.40 -8.74 1.50
N ILE A 123 -16.22 -8.06 2.62
CA ILE A 123 -14.93 -7.81 3.26
C ILE A 123 -14.98 -8.40 4.67
N PRO A 124 -14.13 -9.38 4.99
CA PRO A 124 -14.08 -9.92 6.35
C PRO A 124 -13.57 -8.89 7.36
N TRP A 125 -14.17 -8.86 8.55
CA TRP A 125 -13.81 -7.92 9.62
C TRP A 125 -12.35 -8.04 10.07
N ASN A 126 -11.79 -9.25 10.05
CA ASN A 126 -10.38 -9.53 10.38
C ASN A 126 -9.38 -9.02 9.33
N GLN A 127 -9.85 -8.47 8.20
CA GLN A 127 -9.03 -7.78 7.20
C GLN A 127 -9.04 -6.27 7.39
N LEU A 128 -9.68 -5.77 8.44
CA LEU A 128 -9.71 -4.36 8.81
C LEU A 128 -8.82 -4.11 10.03
N LEU A 129 -8.30 -2.89 10.11
CA LEU A 129 -7.67 -2.36 11.31
C LEU A 129 -8.09 -0.91 11.52
N THR A 130 -8.00 -0.46 12.77
CA THR A 130 -8.17 0.94 13.13
C THR A 130 -6.82 1.61 13.27
N LEU A 131 -6.64 2.70 12.52
CA LEU A 131 -5.62 3.70 12.77
C LEU A 131 -6.20 4.74 13.72
N ARG A 132 -5.70 4.80 14.96
CA ARG A 132 -6.27 5.71 15.96
C ARG A 132 -5.74 7.12 15.81
N LYS A 133 -6.51 8.05 16.39
CA LYS A 133 -6.12 9.45 16.49
C LYS A 133 -4.73 9.57 17.13
N GLY A 134 -3.89 10.41 16.52
CA GLY A 134 -2.54 10.68 16.95
C GLY A 134 -1.52 9.64 16.48
N GLU A 135 -1.91 8.53 15.87
CA GLU A 135 -0.94 7.58 15.32
C GLU A 135 -0.16 8.20 14.14
N PRO A 136 1.15 7.92 14.01
CA PRO A 136 1.94 8.33 12.87
C PRO A 136 1.64 7.42 11.68
N VAL A 137 1.37 8.02 10.53
CA VAL A 137 1.17 7.35 9.25
C VAL A 137 1.99 8.02 8.18
N ARG A 138 2.37 7.26 7.15
CA ARG A 138 3.03 7.82 5.97
C ARG A 138 1.97 8.35 5.01
N SER A 139 2.06 9.63 4.67
CA SER A 139 1.21 10.26 3.66
C SER A 139 1.45 9.61 2.29
N PRO A 140 0.43 9.02 1.63
CA PRO A 140 0.59 8.45 0.29
C PRO A 140 0.99 9.49 -0.77
N GLN A 141 0.70 10.77 -0.53
CA GLN A 141 0.94 11.88 -1.45
C GLN A 141 2.32 12.51 -1.27
N GLU A 142 2.73 12.75 -0.02
CA GLU A 142 3.96 13.49 0.28
C GLU A 142 5.13 12.61 0.70
N ASP A 143 4.88 11.31 0.94
CA ASP A 143 5.85 10.36 1.50
C ASP A 143 6.48 10.83 2.82
N LYS A 144 5.72 11.63 3.58
CA LYS A 144 6.10 12.15 4.89
C LYS A 144 5.31 11.49 6.00
N LEU A 145 5.93 11.39 7.17
CA LEU A 145 5.22 11.05 8.39
C LEU A 145 4.27 12.20 8.77
N ILE A 146 3.01 11.86 8.98
CA ILE A 146 1.97 12.74 9.49
C ILE A 146 1.31 12.07 10.70
N PHE A 147 0.82 12.86 11.65
CA PHE A 147 0.05 12.36 12.77
C PHE A 147 -1.43 12.53 12.48
N LEU A 148 -2.22 11.47 12.69
CA LEU A 148 -3.64 11.51 12.41
C LEU A 148 -4.38 12.44 13.38
N LEU A 149 -5.28 13.27 12.85
CA LEU A 149 -6.15 14.15 13.65
C LEU A 149 -7.45 13.45 14.08
N ASP A 150 -7.80 12.39 13.37
CA ASP A 150 -9.02 11.60 13.42
C ASP A 150 -8.68 10.11 13.36
N GLU A 151 -9.58 9.25 13.83
CA GLU A 151 -9.45 7.80 13.59
C GLU A 151 -9.84 7.42 12.16
N ARG A 152 -9.27 6.34 11.65
CA ARG A 152 -9.57 5.83 10.31
C ARG A 152 -9.58 4.31 10.28
N ILE A 153 -10.49 3.72 9.51
CA ILE A 153 -10.47 2.30 9.20
C ILE A 153 -9.63 2.06 7.95
N LYS A 154 -8.70 1.09 8.00
CA LYS A 154 -7.83 0.72 6.88
C LYS A 154 -7.91 -0.78 6.65
N PHE A 155 -7.76 -1.21 5.40
CA PHE A 155 -7.46 -2.62 5.11
C PHE A 155 -6.09 -3.00 5.66
N ARG A 156 -5.94 -4.24 6.12
CA ARG A 156 -4.65 -4.78 6.52
C ARG A 156 -3.68 -4.82 5.35
N GLU A 157 -2.41 -4.75 5.71
CA GLU A 157 -1.29 -5.03 4.81
C GLU A 157 -0.74 -6.42 5.16
N LYS A 158 -0.10 -7.08 4.19
CA LYS A 158 0.54 -8.37 4.43
C LYS A 158 1.72 -8.21 5.38
N GLU A 159 1.91 -9.20 6.23
CA GLU A 159 2.97 -9.21 7.23
C GLU A 159 4.35 -8.86 6.62
N GLY A 160 5.07 -7.96 7.29
CA GLY A 160 6.38 -7.49 6.83
C GLY A 160 6.38 -6.61 5.58
N SER A 161 5.21 -6.16 5.10
CA SER A 161 5.09 -5.35 3.89
C SER A 161 4.02 -4.25 3.99
N GLN A 162 3.97 -3.38 3.00
CA GLN A 162 2.87 -2.41 2.81
C GLN A 162 1.83 -2.91 1.79
N GLU A 163 1.97 -4.14 1.32
CA GLU A 163 1.11 -4.67 0.29
C GLU A 163 -0.28 -4.96 0.84
N CYS A 164 -1.32 -4.51 0.13
CA CYS A 164 -2.69 -4.77 0.49
C CYS A 164 -2.96 -6.28 0.61
N VAL A 165 -3.63 -6.69 1.69
CA VAL A 165 -3.96 -8.10 1.94
C VAL A 165 -4.80 -8.74 0.83
N PHE A 166 -5.57 -7.94 0.09
CA PHE A 166 -6.39 -8.40 -1.03
C PHE A 166 -5.67 -8.45 -2.39
N PHE A 167 -4.38 -8.13 -2.42
CA PHE A 167 -3.58 -8.24 -3.62
C PHE A 167 -2.94 -9.63 -3.71
N ASP A 168 -3.13 -10.33 -4.82
CA ASP A 168 -2.46 -11.61 -5.09
C ASP A 168 -1.20 -11.36 -5.94
N ASN A 169 -0.04 -11.57 -5.31
CA ASN A 169 1.26 -11.44 -5.96
C ASN A 169 1.54 -12.53 -7.00
N THR A 170 0.87 -13.67 -6.93
CA THR A 170 1.08 -14.76 -7.89
C THR A 170 0.41 -14.47 -9.21
N THR A 171 -0.74 -13.80 -9.18
CA THR A 171 -1.53 -13.48 -10.39
C THR A 171 -1.49 -12.01 -10.78
N ASP A 172 -0.84 -11.15 -9.98
CA ASP A 172 -0.87 -9.69 -10.11
C ASP A 172 -2.28 -9.08 -10.05
N GLN A 173 -3.21 -9.69 -9.30
CA GLN A 173 -4.62 -9.30 -9.29
C GLN A 173 -5.13 -8.85 -7.93
N CYS A 174 -6.07 -7.90 -7.95
CA CYS A 174 -6.86 -7.55 -6.78
C CYS A 174 -8.04 -8.53 -6.65
N MET A 175 -8.08 -9.30 -5.55
CA MET A 175 -9.10 -10.32 -5.31
C MET A 175 -10.51 -9.74 -5.10
N ILE A 176 -10.61 -8.45 -4.78
CA ILE A 176 -11.86 -7.73 -4.55
C ILE A 176 -12.06 -6.61 -5.57
N TYR A 177 -11.51 -6.74 -6.79
CA TYR A 177 -11.49 -5.61 -7.74
C TYR A 177 -12.87 -4.98 -7.98
N ALA A 178 -13.93 -5.79 -8.06
CA ALA A 178 -15.31 -5.32 -8.23
C ALA A 178 -15.83 -4.51 -7.02
N ASP A 179 -15.36 -4.86 -5.83
CA ASP A 179 -15.81 -4.31 -4.54
C ASP A 179 -14.73 -3.43 -3.88
N ARG A 180 -13.74 -2.98 -4.67
CA ARG A 180 -12.62 -2.17 -4.20
C ARG A 180 -13.14 -0.86 -3.58
N PRO A 181 -12.57 -0.38 -2.47
CA PRO A 181 -13.07 0.78 -1.75
C PRO A 181 -12.85 2.09 -2.51
N LEU A 182 -13.47 3.16 -2.02
CA LEU A 182 -13.49 4.47 -2.66
C LEU A 182 -12.09 5.02 -2.93
N GLN A 183 -11.15 4.83 -2.00
CA GLN A 183 -9.76 5.23 -2.21
C GLN A 183 -9.13 4.51 -3.40
N CYS A 184 -9.35 3.20 -3.55
CA CYS A 184 -8.85 2.46 -4.72
C CYS A 184 -9.50 2.92 -6.03
N ARG A 185 -10.78 3.32 -6.01
CA ARG A 185 -11.48 3.86 -7.18
C ARG A 185 -10.94 5.25 -7.58
N ALA A 186 -10.62 6.09 -6.61
CA ALA A 186 -10.07 7.43 -6.79
C ALA A 186 -8.55 7.45 -7.03
N GLN A 187 -7.85 6.32 -6.82
CA GLN A 187 -6.41 6.20 -7.01
C GLN A 187 -6.06 6.16 -8.51
N ALA A 188 -5.94 7.35 -9.10
CA ALA A 188 -5.51 7.54 -10.47
C ALA A 188 -3.99 7.79 -10.53
N CYS A 189 -3.21 6.81 -10.99
CA CYS A 189 -1.76 6.95 -11.17
C CYS A 189 -1.35 8.06 -12.17
N TRP A 190 -2.31 8.52 -12.97
CA TRP A 190 -2.15 9.55 -13.99
C TRP A 190 -2.64 10.93 -13.55
N ASP A 191 -3.46 11.02 -12.51
CA ASP A 191 -4.02 12.28 -12.04
C ASP A 191 -4.36 12.21 -10.53
N PRO A 192 -3.68 12.96 -9.66
CA PRO A 192 -3.96 12.92 -8.23
C PRO A 192 -5.23 13.70 -7.82
N SER A 193 -5.93 14.37 -8.73
CA SER A 193 -7.07 15.26 -8.43
C SER A 193 -8.16 14.58 -7.60
N GLN A 194 -8.67 13.43 -8.05
CA GLN A 194 -9.72 12.67 -7.37
C GLN A 194 -9.26 12.16 -6.00
N SER A 195 -8.02 11.70 -5.89
CA SER A 195 -7.46 11.27 -4.61
C SER A 195 -7.34 12.42 -3.61
N LYS A 196 -6.99 13.63 -4.09
CA LYS A 196 -6.90 14.84 -3.26
C LYS A 196 -8.28 15.30 -2.79
N GLU A 197 -9.28 15.29 -3.68
CA GLU A 197 -10.66 15.62 -3.33
C GLU A 197 -11.19 14.63 -2.29
N LEU A 198 -11.01 13.33 -2.54
CA LEU A 198 -11.43 12.28 -1.63
C LEU A 198 -10.79 12.42 -0.23
N ALA A 199 -9.52 12.82 -0.15
CA ALA A 199 -8.85 13.02 1.13
C ALA A 199 -9.48 14.10 2.03
N THR A 200 -10.36 14.96 1.48
CA THR A 200 -11.14 15.95 2.23
C THR A 200 -12.49 15.42 2.73
N GLN A 201 -12.90 14.24 2.25
CA GLN A 201 -14.16 13.62 2.62
C GLN A 201 -14.03 12.84 3.94
N PRO A 202 -15.14 12.62 4.66
CA PRO A 202 -15.12 11.87 5.92
C PRO A 202 -14.61 10.43 5.76
N TYR A 203 -13.63 10.06 6.57
CA TYR A 203 -13.19 8.67 6.73
C TYR A 203 -14.23 7.85 7.49
N LEU A 204 -14.20 6.54 7.26
CA LEU A 204 -14.97 5.58 8.04
C LEU A 204 -14.38 5.48 9.45
N SER A 205 -15.25 5.49 10.45
CA SER A 205 -14.91 5.39 11.86
C SER A 205 -15.38 4.06 12.45
N ARG A 206 -14.85 3.65 13.61
CA ARG A 206 -15.34 2.45 14.32
C ARG A 206 -16.79 2.64 14.76
N ARG A 207 -17.18 3.87 15.10
CA ARG A 207 -18.56 4.21 15.47
C ARG A 207 -19.53 3.96 14.32
N ASP A 208 -19.17 4.28 13.09
CA ASP A 208 -20.03 4.02 11.92
C ASP A 208 -20.34 2.52 11.76
N ILE A 209 -19.37 1.67 12.07
CA ILE A 209 -19.45 0.20 12.00
C ILE A 209 -20.20 -0.38 13.22
N LEU A 210 -19.83 0.04 14.42
CA LEU A 210 -20.19 -0.62 15.69
C LEU A 210 -21.28 0.10 16.48
N GLN A 211 -21.94 1.10 15.89
CA GLN A 211 -22.98 1.92 16.55
C GLN A 211 -24.12 1.14 17.21
N SER A 212 -24.38 -0.09 16.80
CA SER A 212 -25.44 -0.93 17.38
C SER A 212 -25.08 -1.54 18.73
N VAL A 213 -23.82 -1.45 19.18
CA VAL A 213 -23.34 -2.07 20.42
C VAL A 213 -22.78 -1.00 21.36
N GLU A 214 -23.66 -0.35 22.12
CA GLU A 214 -23.31 0.81 22.98
C GLU A 214 -22.21 0.48 24.01
N ILE A 215 -22.24 -0.71 24.60
CA ILE A 215 -21.22 -1.13 25.58
C ILE A 215 -19.84 -1.21 24.95
N LEU A 216 -19.74 -1.66 23.69
CA LEU A 216 -18.48 -1.76 22.97
C LEU A 216 -17.91 -0.37 22.67
N LEU A 217 -18.77 0.59 22.30
CA LEU A 217 -18.36 1.98 22.12
C LEU A 217 -17.77 2.58 23.40
N LYS A 218 -18.41 2.35 24.57
CA LYS A 218 -17.89 2.82 25.86
C LYS A 218 -16.55 2.18 26.21
N MET A 219 -16.37 0.89 25.92
CA MET A 219 -15.08 0.22 26.13
C MET A 219 -13.99 0.75 25.20
N MET A 220 -14.32 1.07 23.96
CA MET A 220 -13.39 1.72 23.03
C MET A 220 -13.01 3.13 23.49
N GLU A 221 -13.96 3.93 23.99
CA GLU A 221 -13.70 5.26 24.53
C GLU A 221 -12.76 5.19 25.74
N GLU A 222 -13.01 4.27 26.68
CA GLU A 222 -12.14 4.03 27.84
C GLU A 222 -10.74 3.57 27.40
N HIS A 223 -10.67 2.67 26.41
CA HIS A 223 -9.40 2.23 25.84
C HIS A 223 -8.64 3.39 25.20
N ASP A 224 -9.29 4.23 24.41
CA ASP A 224 -8.63 5.36 23.76
C ASP A 224 -8.14 6.40 24.78
N GLU A 225 -8.90 6.62 25.86
CA GLU A 225 -8.48 7.49 26.95
C GLU A 225 -7.22 6.95 27.63
N ARG A 226 -7.21 5.67 28.01
CA ARG A 226 -6.13 5.06 28.80
C ARG A 226 -4.92 4.67 27.97
N CYS A 227 -5.15 4.22 26.74
CA CYS A 227 -4.18 3.63 25.84
C CYS A 227 -4.04 4.44 24.54
N SER A 228 -4.03 5.77 24.64
CA SER A 228 -3.74 6.63 23.48
C SER A 228 -2.27 6.56 23.02
N PHE A 229 -2.03 6.75 21.73
CA PHE A 229 -0.68 6.94 21.20
C PHE A 229 0.06 8.10 21.88
N ALA A 230 -0.65 9.18 22.26
CA ALA A 230 -0.06 10.30 22.96
C ALA A 230 0.56 9.91 24.32
N LYS A 231 -0.11 9.02 25.07
CA LYS A 231 0.43 8.48 26.33
C LYS A 231 1.64 7.59 26.09
N LEU A 232 1.58 6.71 25.07
CA LEU A 232 2.71 5.87 24.69
C LEU A 232 3.93 6.70 24.29
N HIS A 233 3.73 7.69 23.42
CA HIS A 233 4.78 8.61 22.98
C HIS A 233 5.36 9.41 24.16
N ALA A 234 4.54 9.89 25.08
CA ALA A 234 5.00 10.61 26.26
C ALA A 234 5.87 9.72 27.18
N ALA A 235 5.50 8.45 27.36
CA ALA A 235 6.28 7.50 28.15
C ALA A 235 7.66 7.22 27.51
N PHE A 236 7.71 6.99 26.19
CA PHE A 236 8.98 6.82 25.48
C PHE A 236 9.85 8.08 25.48
N LYS A 237 9.25 9.26 25.36
CA LYS A 237 9.98 10.52 25.48
C LYS A 237 10.63 10.67 26.85
N LYS A 238 9.90 10.38 27.93
CA LYS A 238 10.46 10.39 29.29
C LYS A 238 11.57 9.36 29.47
N LEU A 239 11.43 8.18 28.86
CA LEU A 239 12.44 7.12 28.90
C LEU A 239 13.75 7.59 28.26
N GLU A 240 13.66 8.28 27.12
CA GLU A 240 14.80 8.89 26.44
C GLU A 240 15.43 9.99 27.30
N ASP A 241 14.61 10.94 27.78
CA ASP A 241 15.06 12.07 28.62
C ASP A 241 15.73 11.60 29.92
N SER A 242 15.26 10.48 30.51
CA SER A 242 15.80 9.89 31.73
C SER A 242 16.88 8.83 31.49
N LYS A 243 17.33 8.63 30.24
CA LYS A 243 18.35 7.62 29.87
C LYS A 243 18.04 6.21 30.39
N GLY A 244 16.78 5.81 30.39
CA GLY A 244 16.36 4.46 30.78
C GLY A 244 15.72 4.32 32.17
N GLU A 245 15.83 5.32 33.05
CA GLU A 245 15.32 5.21 34.43
C GLU A 245 13.79 5.00 34.53
N ASN A 246 13.01 5.46 33.54
CA ASN A 246 11.54 5.37 33.53
C ASN A 246 10.99 4.18 32.73
N ILE A 247 11.75 3.09 32.58
CA ILE A 247 11.31 1.92 31.78
C ILE A 247 10.03 1.28 32.34
N ASP A 248 9.85 1.31 33.67
CA ASP A 248 8.67 0.76 34.33
C ASP A 248 7.38 1.44 33.87
N GLU A 249 7.39 2.74 33.53
CA GLU A 249 6.22 3.45 33.01
C GLU A 249 5.79 2.86 31.65
N VAL A 250 6.76 2.56 30.78
CA VAL A 250 6.50 1.94 29.47
C VAL A 250 6.00 0.50 29.64
N LEU A 251 6.63 -0.29 30.51
CA LEU A 251 6.24 -1.68 30.75
C LEU A 251 4.83 -1.78 31.37
N GLN A 252 4.51 -0.92 32.33
CA GLN A 252 3.17 -0.85 32.92
C GLN A 252 2.12 -0.47 31.87
N LEU A 253 2.45 0.47 30.98
CA LEU A 253 1.54 0.89 29.93
C LEU A 253 1.30 -0.23 28.89
N LEU A 254 2.34 -0.96 28.51
CA LEU A 254 2.24 -2.15 27.64
C LEU A 254 1.40 -3.25 28.28
N ALA A 255 1.68 -3.59 29.53
CA ALA A 255 0.94 -4.63 30.27
C ALA A 255 -0.52 -4.25 30.49
N TYR A 256 -0.79 -2.98 30.77
CA TYR A 256 -2.15 -2.48 30.94
C TYR A 256 -2.97 -2.59 29.65
N GLU A 257 -2.40 -2.14 28.52
CA GLU A 257 -3.09 -2.18 27.23
C GLU A 257 -3.38 -3.61 26.79
N ASP A 258 -2.40 -4.51 26.93
CA ASP A 258 -2.54 -5.93 26.65
C ASP A 258 -3.63 -6.58 27.52
N HIS A 259 -3.59 -6.37 28.84
CA HIS A 259 -4.61 -6.90 29.73
C HIS A 259 -6.00 -6.35 29.41
N PHE A 260 -6.10 -5.05 29.14
CA PHE A 260 -7.36 -4.40 28.81
C PHE A 260 -8.01 -5.03 27.58
N ARG A 261 -7.26 -5.15 26.47
CA ARG A 261 -7.84 -5.64 25.20
C ARG A 261 -8.31 -7.08 25.30
N HIS A 262 -7.53 -7.97 25.92
CA HIS A 262 -7.90 -9.39 26.06
C HIS A 262 -9.04 -9.56 27.06
N PHE A 263 -9.01 -8.85 28.20
CA PHE A 263 -10.12 -8.86 29.15
C PHE A 263 -11.42 -8.38 28.49
N ALA A 264 -11.38 -7.25 27.78
CA ALA A 264 -12.56 -6.73 27.08
C ALA A 264 -13.05 -7.70 25.98
N ALA A 265 -12.13 -8.35 25.26
CA ALA A 265 -12.45 -9.35 24.25
C ALA A 265 -13.17 -10.56 24.85
N GLU A 266 -12.67 -11.10 25.95
CA GLU A 266 -13.29 -12.20 26.68
C GLU A 266 -14.67 -11.82 27.21
N GLN A 267 -14.82 -10.65 27.84
CA GLN A 267 -16.10 -10.23 28.41
C GLN A 267 -17.19 -9.96 27.36
N LEU A 268 -16.80 -9.53 26.15
CA LEU A 268 -17.72 -9.16 25.08
C LEU A 268 -17.76 -10.19 23.93
N ASN A 269 -17.04 -11.31 24.04
CA ASN A 269 -16.86 -12.32 23.00
C ASN A 269 -16.41 -11.72 21.65
N ILE A 270 -15.44 -10.82 21.69
CA ILE A 270 -14.83 -10.25 20.49
C ILE A 270 -13.83 -11.28 19.93
N PRO A 271 -13.93 -11.67 18.65
CA PRO A 271 -12.95 -12.55 18.03
C PRO A 271 -11.54 -11.94 18.06
N GLU A 272 -10.56 -12.75 18.45
CA GLU A 272 -9.15 -12.33 18.60
C GLU A 272 -8.59 -11.69 17.32
N ASP A 273 -8.94 -12.24 16.16
CA ASP A 273 -8.50 -11.77 14.85
C ASP A 273 -9.18 -10.44 14.41
N THR A 274 -10.08 -9.90 15.22
CA THR A 274 -10.75 -8.60 14.99
C THR A 274 -10.37 -7.53 16.00
N LEU A 275 -9.48 -7.83 16.96
CA LEU A 275 -9.09 -6.86 17.98
C LEU A 275 -8.48 -5.59 17.40
N ASP A 276 -7.75 -5.67 16.30
CA ASP A 276 -7.18 -4.49 15.65
C ASP A 276 -8.23 -3.60 14.98
N LEU A 277 -9.39 -4.14 14.60
CA LEU A 277 -10.52 -3.33 14.19
C LEU A 277 -11.11 -2.58 15.41
N VAL A 278 -11.23 -3.25 16.55
CA VAL A 278 -11.89 -2.66 17.73
C VAL A 278 -10.98 -1.69 18.49
N PHE A 279 -9.75 -2.10 18.80
CA PHE A 279 -8.81 -1.39 19.68
C PHE A 279 -7.65 -0.75 18.92
N GLY A 280 -7.54 -0.98 17.60
CA GLY A 280 -6.36 -0.60 16.83
C GLY A 280 -5.18 -1.51 17.11
N ARG A 281 -4.04 -1.20 16.50
CA ARG A 281 -2.78 -1.92 16.74
C ARG A 281 -2.42 -1.91 18.22
N SER A 282 -1.93 -3.05 18.71
CA SER A 282 -1.47 -3.15 20.10
C SER A 282 -0.32 -2.20 20.37
N PHE A 283 -0.09 -1.86 21.64
CA PHE A 283 1.10 -1.10 21.99
C PHE A 283 2.37 -1.85 21.63
N ALA A 284 2.40 -3.17 21.78
CA ALA A 284 3.52 -4.02 21.39
C ALA A 284 3.87 -3.88 19.89
N GLU A 285 2.87 -3.83 19.01
CA GLU A 285 3.05 -3.61 17.58
C GLU A 285 3.49 -2.19 17.21
N MET A 286 3.21 -1.21 18.06
CA MET A 286 3.60 0.19 17.84
C MET A 286 4.97 0.54 18.39
N VAL A 287 5.48 -0.21 19.37
CA VAL A 287 6.80 0.00 19.97
C VAL A 287 7.97 0.11 18.95
N PRO A 288 7.97 -0.60 17.81
CA PRO A 288 9.00 -0.43 16.76
C PRO A 288 9.16 1.01 16.25
N ILE A 289 8.11 1.83 16.33
CA ILE A 289 8.17 3.26 15.97
C ILE A 289 9.19 4.02 16.84
N PHE A 290 9.44 3.54 18.06
CA PHE A 290 10.37 4.12 19.02
C PHE A 290 11.74 3.41 19.01
N GLY A 291 11.98 2.46 18.10
CA GLY A 291 13.24 1.71 18.00
C GLY A 291 13.36 0.57 19.00
N PHE A 292 12.23 0.00 19.45
CA PHE A 292 12.18 -1.12 20.38
C PHE A 292 11.24 -2.22 19.87
N ARG A 293 11.27 -3.39 20.49
CA ARG A 293 10.29 -4.46 20.30
C ARG A 293 10.01 -5.17 21.62
N VAL A 294 8.85 -5.79 21.73
CA VAL A 294 8.51 -6.65 22.86
C VAL A 294 8.89 -8.09 22.50
N THR A 295 9.64 -8.75 23.37
CA THR A 295 9.98 -10.18 23.27
C THR A 295 9.47 -10.90 24.50
N GLU A 296 9.09 -12.16 24.35
CA GLU A 296 8.68 -13.01 25.47
C GLU A 296 9.80 -14.01 25.79
N GLU A 297 10.17 -14.10 27.06
CA GLU A 297 11.10 -15.10 27.57
C GLU A 297 10.37 -16.45 27.78
N PRO A 298 11.11 -17.58 27.90
CA PRO A 298 10.49 -18.90 28.04
C PRO A 298 9.57 -19.08 29.25
N ASP A 299 9.68 -18.20 30.26
CA ASP A 299 8.83 -18.20 31.45
C ASP A 299 7.59 -17.30 31.32
N GLY A 300 7.38 -16.69 30.15
CA GLY A 300 6.28 -15.76 29.85
C GLY A 300 6.59 -14.30 30.18
N THR A 301 7.81 -13.99 30.67
CA THR A 301 8.19 -12.61 30.97
C THR A 301 8.33 -11.81 29.67
N ARG A 302 7.60 -10.70 29.56
CA ARG A 302 7.70 -9.78 28.43
C ARG A 302 8.78 -8.73 28.69
N CYS A 303 9.76 -8.68 27.79
CA CYS A 303 10.90 -7.78 27.84
C CYS A 303 10.85 -6.78 26.69
N LEU A 304 11.18 -5.53 26.98
CA LEU A 304 11.38 -4.48 25.99
C LEU A 304 12.85 -4.49 25.56
N VAL A 305 13.13 -4.75 24.28
CA VAL A 305 14.50 -4.82 23.74
C VAL A 305 14.66 -3.84 22.59
N ALA A 306 15.88 -3.35 22.36
CA ALA A 306 16.16 -2.48 21.23
C ALA A 306 15.90 -3.20 19.90
N ASP A 307 15.21 -2.52 19.00
CA ASP A 307 14.93 -3.05 17.67
C ASP A 307 16.14 -2.81 16.77
N ARG A 308 17.05 -3.79 16.78
CA ARG A 308 18.13 -3.88 15.81
C ARG A 308 17.50 -4.42 14.53
N GLY A 309 17.03 -3.51 13.67
CA GLY A 309 16.39 -3.82 12.40
C GLY A 309 17.18 -4.76 11.51
#